data_AF-A0A1F9QIS6-F1
#
_entry.id   AF-A0A1F9QIS6-F1
#
_cell.length_a   1.000
_cell.length_b   1.000
_cell.length_c   1.000
_cell.angle_alpha   90.00
_cell.angle_beta   90.00
_cell.angle_gamma   90.00
#
_symmetry.space_group_name_H-M   'P 1'
#
loop_
_entity.id
_entity.type
_entity.pdbx_description
1 polymer ?
#
loop_
_entity_poly.entity_id
_entity_poly.type
_entity_poly.pdbx_seq_one_letter_code
_entity_poly.pdbx_strand_id
1 'polypeptide(L)'
;MKIFISILTFALFAVSCEKRAPWAEELAKKDKYAEAITKLSQAKTEEDRFCALNAAETEAYNAGKKDEAGRYAAEQAGLLPKYRKNWNYGNAVHDINSVLGRIALSEGRTEDAKKFLLKSADSDGSPQMNSFGPNMILAKELLEKGEREAVLQYFKKCSRFWKGSHGELGEWTKQVEAGQTPDFGANLLY
;
A
#
# COMPACT_ATOMS: atom_id res chain seq x y z
N MET A 1 51.40 -41.23 18.43
CA MET A 1 50.65 -40.45 17.42
C MET A 1 49.59 -39.63 18.14
N LYS A 2 49.87 -38.36 18.43
CA LYS A 2 48.92 -37.39 19.01
C LYS A 2 48.88 -36.21 18.06
N ILE A 3 47.73 -35.93 17.46
CA ILE A 3 47.50 -34.71 16.70
C ILE A 3 46.22 -34.12 17.28
N PHE A 4 46.34 -33.02 18.00
CA PHE A 4 45.22 -32.12 18.26
C PHE A 4 45.57 -30.78 17.63
N ILE A 5 44.83 -30.45 16.57
CA ILE A 5 44.94 -29.23 15.79
C ILE A 5 44.19 -28.12 16.51
N SER A 6 44.82 -26.96 16.44
CA SER A 6 44.49 -25.67 17.03
C SER A 6 43.04 -25.22 16.85
N ILE A 7 42.50 -24.59 17.90
CA ILE A 7 41.24 -23.88 17.93
C ILE A 7 41.36 -22.63 17.05
N LEU A 8 40.64 -22.59 15.94
CA LEU A 8 40.48 -21.39 15.13
C LEU A 8 39.28 -20.60 15.68
N THR A 9 39.55 -19.58 16.48
CA THR A 9 38.59 -18.54 16.84
C THR A 9 38.18 -17.78 15.57
N PHE A 10 36.95 -17.99 15.12
CA PHE A 10 36.35 -17.16 14.08
C PHE A 10 36.02 -15.79 14.68
N ALA A 11 36.72 -14.78 14.19
CA ALA A 11 36.51 -13.38 14.51
C ALA A 11 35.07 -12.95 14.19
N LEU A 12 34.42 -12.25 15.13
CA LEU A 12 33.24 -11.45 14.85
C LEU A 12 33.62 -10.35 13.86
N PHE A 13 33.10 -10.45 12.64
CA PHE A 13 33.03 -9.32 11.73
C PHE A 13 31.81 -8.48 12.09
N ALA A 14 32.05 -7.28 12.62
CA ALA A 14 31.11 -6.18 12.51
C ALA A 14 31.01 -5.79 11.03
N VAL A 15 29.83 -5.93 10.43
CA VAL A 15 29.52 -5.36 9.12
C VAL A 15 28.29 -4.47 9.24
N SER A 16 28.53 -3.23 8.88
CA SER A 16 27.59 -2.14 8.64
C SER A 16 26.54 -2.48 7.57
N CYS A 17 25.34 -1.92 7.72
CA CYS A 17 24.29 -1.81 6.69
C CYS A 17 23.75 -3.15 6.15
N GLU A 18 23.06 -3.89 7.00
CA GLU A 18 22.39 -5.13 6.61
C GLU A 18 21.12 -4.79 5.81
N LYS A 19 21.22 -4.82 4.48
CA LYS A 19 20.01 -5.00 3.65
C LYS A 19 19.36 -6.30 4.13
N ARG A 20 18.17 -6.19 4.73
CA ARG A 20 17.40 -7.31 5.26
C ARG A 20 17.36 -8.42 4.20
N ALA A 21 17.71 -9.65 4.57
CA ALA A 21 17.82 -10.74 3.62
C ALA A 21 16.49 -10.97 2.88
N PRO A 22 16.48 -11.26 1.55
CA PRO A 22 15.24 -11.32 0.76
C PRO A 22 14.17 -12.28 1.31
N TRP A 23 14.60 -13.41 1.88
CA TRP A 23 13.69 -14.36 2.53
C TRP A 23 12.99 -13.79 3.76
N ALA A 24 13.63 -12.87 4.50
CA ALA A 24 13.02 -12.24 5.66
C ALA A 24 11.92 -11.25 5.26
N GLU A 25 12.06 -10.57 4.12
CA GLU A 25 11.00 -9.72 3.55
C GLU A 25 9.82 -10.56 3.03
N GLU A 26 10.11 -11.66 2.34
CA GLU A 26 9.07 -12.59 1.87
C GLU A 26 8.29 -13.21 3.03
N LEU A 27 8.98 -13.62 4.10
CA LEU A 27 8.34 -14.13 5.32
C LEU A 27 7.46 -13.06 5.97
N ALA A 28 7.97 -11.82 6.12
CA ALA A 28 7.18 -10.73 6.70
C ALA A 28 5.90 -10.44 5.91
N LYS A 29 5.94 -10.53 4.57
CA LYS A 29 4.74 -10.39 3.72
C LYS A 29 3.75 -11.53 3.96
N LYS A 30 4.23 -12.77 4.09
CA LYS A 30 3.38 -13.93 4.41
C LYS A 30 2.73 -13.81 5.79
N ASP A 31 3.47 -13.32 6.78
CA ASP A 31 2.97 -13.11 8.14
C ASP A 31 1.86 -12.05 8.18
N LYS A 32 2.07 -10.89 7.53
CA LYS A 32 1.04 -9.85 7.40
C LYS A 32 -0.22 -10.35 6.69
N TYR A 33 -0.05 -11.13 5.62
CA TYR A 33 -1.17 -11.74 4.92
C TYR A 33 -1.96 -12.69 5.84
N ALA A 34 -1.27 -13.57 6.56
CA ALA A 34 -1.92 -14.49 7.49
C ALA A 34 -2.69 -13.76 8.61
N GLU A 35 -2.13 -12.67 9.14
CA GLU A 35 -2.81 -11.81 10.12
C GLU A 35 -4.08 -11.18 9.53
N ALA A 36 -4.00 -10.63 8.32
CA ALA A 36 -5.14 -10.00 7.64
C ALA A 36 -6.27 -11.01 7.41
N ILE A 37 -5.96 -12.22 6.94
CA ILE A 37 -6.96 -13.28 6.73
C ILE A 37 -7.55 -13.78 8.04
N THR A 38 -6.74 -13.86 9.10
CA THR A 38 -7.23 -14.22 10.43
C THR A 38 -8.27 -13.21 10.90
N LYS A 39 -7.96 -11.90 10.83
CA LYS A 39 -8.92 -10.82 11.17
C LYS A 39 -10.19 -10.90 10.32
N LEU A 40 -10.04 -11.10 9.01
CA LEU A 40 -11.18 -11.24 8.09
C LEU A 40 -12.08 -12.44 8.45
N SER A 41 -11.50 -13.57 8.84
CA SER A 41 -12.25 -14.77 9.26
C SER A 41 -12.93 -14.63 10.62
N GLN A 42 -12.42 -13.75 11.48
CA GLN A 42 -12.96 -13.47 12.81
C GLN A 42 -14.04 -12.38 12.82
N ALA A 43 -14.27 -11.70 11.69
CA ALA A 43 -15.32 -10.71 11.54
C ALA A 43 -16.69 -11.33 11.89
N LYS A 44 -17.39 -10.75 12.87
CA LYS A 44 -18.67 -11.27 13.38
C LYS A 44 -19.86 -10.67 12.66
N THR A 45 -19.67 -9.48 12.11
CA THR A 45 -20.69 -8.73 11.38
C THR A 45 -20.20 -8.38 9.98
N GLU A 46 -21.12 -8.04 9.08
CA GLU A 46 -20.78 -7.56 7.74
C GLU A 46 -20.02 -6.23 7.81
N GLU A 47 -20.23 -5.41 8.84
CA GLU A 47 -19.49 -4.16 9.05
C GLU A 47 -18.05 -4.41 9.51
N ASP A 48 -17.85 -5.37 10.43
CA ASP A 48 -16.49 -5.82 10.80
C ASP A 48 -15.76 -6.38 9.58
N ARG A 49 -16.47 -7.15 8.75
CA ARG A 49 -15.93 -7.73 7.53
C ARG A 49 -15.59 -6.65 6.52
N PHE A 50 -16.46 -5.66 6.34
CA PHE A 50 -16.21 -4.49 5.49
C PHE A 50 -14.92 -3.77 5.89
N CYS A 51 -14.66 -3.60 7.19
CA CYS A 51 -13.40 -3.00 7.66
C CYS A 51 -12.19 -3.93 7.51
N ALA A 52 -12.35 -5.23 7.78
CA ALA A 52 -11.26 -6.19 7.68
C ALA A 52 -10.80 -6.46 6.23
N LEU A 53 -11.67 -6.22 5.25
CA LEU A 53 -11.35 -6.38 3.83
C LEU A 53 -10.21 -5.47 3.36
N ASN A 54 -10.05 -4.25 3.91
CA ASN A 54 -8.93 -3.33 3.57
C ASN A 54 -7.55 -3.99 3.69
N ALA A 55 -7.30 -4.65 4.83
CA ALA A 55 -6.02 -5.33 5.05
C ALA A 55 -5.93 -6.61 4.21
N ALA A 56 -7.04 -7.34 4.04
CA ALA A 56 -7.05 -8.58 3.29
C ALA A 56 -6.70 -8.37 1.81
N GLU A 57 -7.28 -7.36 1.15
CA GLU A 57 -6.98 -7.05 -0.24
C GLU A 57 -5.53 -6.55 -0.43
N THR A 58 -5.08 -5.65 0.45
CA THR A 58 -3.75 -5.05 0.37
C THR A 58 -2.65 -6.08 0.60
N GLU A 59 -2.78 -6.88 1.66
CA GLU A 59 -1.76 -7.87 2.01
C GLU A 59 -1.81 -9.11 1.12
N ALA A 60 -2.98 -9.46 0.57
CA ALA A 60 -3.05 -10.47 -0.50
C ALA A 60 -2.21 -10.04 -1.70
N TYR A 61 -2.34 -8.79 -2.14
CA TYR A 61 -1.54 -8.27 -3.25
C TYR A 61 -0.05 -8.27 -2.92
N ASN A 62 0.33 -7.78 -1.74
CA ASN A 62 1.73 -7.74 -1.28
C ASN A 62 2.36 -9.14 -1.18
N ALA A 63 1.57 -10.15 -0.82
CA ALA A 63 1.98 -11.56 -0.80
C ALA A 63 1.99 -12.22 -2.20
N GLY A 64 1.73 -11.47 -3.27
CA GLY A 64 1.72 -11.98 -4.66
C GLY A 64 0.43 -12.70 -5.05
N LYS A 65 -0.59 -12.72 -4.19
CA LYS A 65 -1.86 -13.43 -4.38
C LYS A 65 -2.88 -12.53 -5.08
N LYS A 66 -2.59 -12.15 -6.33
CA LYS A 66 -3.38 -11.16 -7.09
C LYS A 66 -4.86 -11.55 -7.23
N ASP A 67 -5.15 -12.83 -7.48
CA ASP A 67 -6.53 -13.31 -7.62
C ASP A 67 -7.32 -13.22 -6.30
N GLU A 68 -6.66 -13.47 -5.17
CA GLU A 68 -7.26 -13.27 -3.83
C GLU A 68 -7.50 -11.78 -3.58
N ALA A 69 -6.52 -10.93 -3.85
CA ALA A 69 -6.61 -9.48 -3.70
C ALA A 69 -7.77 -8.88 -4.51
N GLY A 70 -7.88 -9.25 -5.78
CA GLY A 70 -8.96 -8.79 -6.66
C GLY A 70 -10.34 -9.25 -6.19
N ARG A 71 -10.47 -10.46 -5.63
CA ARG A 71 -11.73 -10.94 -5.04
C ARG A 71 -12.12 -10.18 -3.79
N TYR A 72 -11.19 -9.93 -2.88
CA TYR A 72 -11.47 -9.14 -1.67
C TYR A 72 -11.86 -7.70 -2.01
N ALA A 73 -11.18 -7.08 -2.97
CA ALA A 73 -11.53 -5.75 -3.46
C ALA A 73 -12.90 -5.69 -4.13
N ALA A 74 -13.25 -6.68 -4.94
CA ALA A 74 -14.58 -6.78 -5.55
C ALA A 74 -15.67 -6.98 -4.49
N GLU A 75 -15.41 -7.79 -3.47
CA GLU A 75 -16.32 -8.00 -2.36
C GLU A 75 -16.56 -6.69 -1.59
N GLN A 76 -15.49 -5.99 -1.19
CA GLN A 76 -15.60 -4.74 -0.45
C GLN A 76 -16.27 -3.64 -1.28
N ALA A 77 -15.98 -3.58 -2.59
CA ALA A 77 -16.64 -2.67 -3.52
C ALA A 77 -18.17 -2.88 -3.56
N GLY A 78 -18.63 -4.13 -3.50
CA GLY A 78 -20.05 -4.47 -3.43
C GLY A 78 -20.75 -3.96 -2.16
N LEU A 79 -19.99 -3.72 -1.09
CA LEU A 79 -20.50 -3.24 0.20
C LEU A 79 -20.50 -1.71 0.32
N LEU A 80 -19.76 -0.99 -0.53
CA LEU A 80 -19.67 0.48 -0.48
C LEU A 80 -21.02 1.20 -0.45
N PRO A 81 -22.05 0.83 -1.25
CA PRO A 81 -23.33 1.54 -1.21
C PRO A 81 -24.02 1.49 0.16
N LYS A 82 -23.81 0.42 0.92
CA LYS A 82 -24.42 0.21 2.24
C LYS A 82 -23.67 0.97 3.34
N TYR A 83 -22.33 1.05 3.24
CA TYR A 83 -21.47 1.61 4.29
C TYR A 83 -21.00 3.04 4.00
N ARG A 84 -21.73 3.82 3.19
CA ARG A 84 -21.36 5.22 2.84
C ARG A 84 -21.10 6.15 4.03
N LYS A 85 -21.70 5.88 5.19
CA LYS A 85 -21.54 6.69 6.42
C LYS A 85 -20.60 6.06 7.44
N ASN A 86 -20.01 4.91 7.14
CA ASN A 86 -19.08 4.25 8.03
C ASN A 86 -17.76 5.04 8.09
N TRP A 87 -17.14 5.08 9.27
CA TRP A 87 -15.91 5.82 9.52
C TRP A 87 -14.73 5.40 8.62
N ASN A 88 -14.73 4.15 8.17
CA ASN A 88 -13.70 3.53 7.33
C ASN A 88 -14.01 3.64 5.82
N TYR A 89 -15.14 4.25 5.43
CA TYR A 89 -15.56 4.32 4.02
C TYR A 89 -14.49 4.92 3.10
N GLY A 90 -13.81 5.98 3.55
CA GLY A 90 -12.72 6.59 2.77
C GLY A 90 -11.54 5.66 2.54
N ASN A 91 -11.13 4.89 3.55
CA ASN A 91 -10.08 3.88 3.40
C ASN A 91 -10.53 2.78 2.43
N ALA A 92 -11.76 2.28 2.55
CA ALA A 92 -12.30 1.28 1.64
C ALA A 92 -12.27 1.75 0.17
N VAL A 93 -12.77 2.97 -0.10
CA VAL A 93 -12.69 3.55 -1.46
C VAL A 93 -11.23 3.64 -1.92
N HIS A 94 -10.33 4.05 -1.04
CA HIS A 94 -8.92 4.20 -1.37
C HIS A 94 -8.26 2.86 -1.71
N ASP A 95 -8.35 1.89 -0.82
CA ASP A 95 -7.59 0.64 -0.87
C ASP A 95 -8.07 -0.28 -1.99
N ILE A 96 -9.40 -0.38 -2.21
CA ILE A 96 -10.00 -1.11 -3.33
C ILE A 96 -9.39 -0.63 -4.64
N ASN A 97 -9.39 0.69 -4.85
CA ASN A 97 -8.90 1.28 -6.08
C ASN A 97 -7.37 1.20 -6.16
N SER A 98 -6.65 1.35 -5.04
CA SER A 98 -5.21 1.15 -5.00
C SER A 98 -4.84 -0.27 -5.47
N VAL A 99 -5.41 -1.31 -4.86
CA VAL A 99 -5.16 -2.72 -5.21
C VAL A 99 -5.52 -3.02 -6.66
N LEU A 100 -6.71 -2.61 -7.12
CA LEU A 100 -7.11 -2.83 -8.52
C LEU A 100 -6.21 -2.09 -9.51
N GLY A 101 -5.72 -0.90 -9.15
CA GLY A 101 -4.77 -0.14 -9.94
C GLY A 101 -3.41 -0.83 -10.04
N ARG A 102 -2.90 -1.38 -8.93
CA ARG A 102 -1.63 -2.12 -8.90
C ARG A 102 -1.73 -3.44 -9.68
N ILE A 103 -2.86 -4.16 -9.57
CA ILE A 103 -3.15 -5.33 -10.42
C ILE A 103 -3.11 -4.92 -11.90
N ALA A 104 -3.80 -3.84 -12.28
CA ALA A 104 -3.80 -3.33 -13.65
C ALA A 104 -2.40 -2.99 -14.15
N LEU A 105 -1.57 -2.30 -13.36
CA LEU A 105 -0.17 -2.03 -13.72
C LEU A 105 0.62 -3.32 -13.96
N SER A 106 0.43 -4.31 -13.10
CA SER A 106 1.15 -5.58 -13.18
C SER A 106 0.79 -6.39 -14.43
N GLU A 107 -0.35 -6.09 -15.05
CA GLU A 107 -0.85 -6.68 -16.31
C GLU A 107 -0.55 -5.78 -17.52
N GLY A 108 0.18 -4.68 -17.34
CA GLY A 108 0.48 -3.72 -18.41
C GLY A 108 -0.69 -2.80 -18.78
N ARG A 109 -1.77 -2.79 -18.01
CA ARG A 109 -2.96 -1.93 -18.22
C ARG A 109 -2.79 -0.56 -17.55
N THR A 110 -1.77 0.19 -17.97
CA THR A 110 -1.38 1.48 -17.37
C THR A 110 -2.52 2.52 -17.37
N GLU A 111 -3.31 2.59 -18.45
CA GLU A 111 -4.46 3.51 -18.50
C GLU A 111 -5.53 3.19 -17.44
N ASP A 112 -5.75 1.92 -17.14
CA ASP A 112 -6.70 1.54 -16.10
C ASP A 112 -6.16 1.86 -14.71
N ALA A 113 -4.86 1.64 -14.49
CA ALA A 113 -4.20 2.01 -13.24
C ALA A 113 -4.33 3.50 -12.92
N LYS A 114 -4.18 4.37 -13.92
CA LYS A 114 -4.42 5.82 -13.77
C LYS A 114 -5.85 6.13 -13.33
N LYS A 115 -6.84 5.49 -13.96
CA LYS A 115 -8.26 5.67 -13.58
C LYS A 115 -8.49 5.22 -12.15
N PHE A 116 -7.90 4.10 -11.75
CA PHE A 116 -7.99 3.59 -10.39
C PHE A 116 -7.33 4.55 -9.38
N LEU A 117 -6.14 5.08 -9.66
CA LEU A 117 -5.52 6.10 -8.80
C LEU A 117 -6.45 7.31 -8.58
N LEU A 118 -7.06 7.84 -9.64
CA LEU A 118 -7.96 8.99 -9.50
C LEU A 118 -9.24 8.66 -8.72
N LYS A 119 -9.72 7.42 -8.82
CA LYS A 119 -10.88 6.92 -8.06
C LYS A 119 -10.55 6.66 -6.59
N SER A 120 -9.32 6.29 -6.24
CA SER A 120 -8.94 6.07 -4.84
C SER A 120 -9.04 7.34 -3.99
N ALA A 121 -8.94 8.50 -4.62
CA ALA A 121 -9.19 9.81 -3.99
C ALA A 121 -10.61 10.37 -4.25
N ASP A 122 -11.59 9.54 -4.63
CA ASP A 122 -12.99 9.95 -4.88
C ASP A 122 -13.88 9.75 -3.65
N SER A 123 -13.41 10.23 -2.50
CA SER A 123 -14.12 10.27 -1.23
C SER A 123 -13.77 11.56 -0.46
N ASP A 124 -14.39 11.74 0.70
CA ASP A 124 -14.03 12.79 1.68
C ASP A 124 -12.91 12.34 2.64
N GLY A 125 -12.23 11.23 2.33
CA GLY A 125 -11.19 10.63 3.16
C GLY A 125 -11.75 9.86 4.35
N SER A 126 -10.89 9.60 5.32
CA SER A 126 -11.17 8.88 6.57
C SER A 126 -10.43 9.58 7.71
N PRO A 127 -10.75 9.32 8.99
CA PRO A 127 -9.98 9.88 10.11
C PRO A 127 -8.47 9.63 9.99
N GLN A 128 -8.07 8.46 9.49
CA GLN A 128 -6.67 8.11 9.24
C GLN A 128 -6.10 8.94 8.08
N MET A 129 -6.75 8.95 6.92
CA MET A 129 -6.26 9.66 5.73
C MET A 129 -6.21 11.18 5.92
N ASN A 130 -7.13 11.73 6.70
CA ASN A 130 -7.18 13.17 6.96
C ASN A 130 -6.04 13.61 7.89
N SER A 131 -5.52 12.67 8.69
CA SER A 131 -4.41 12.89 9.63
C SER A 131 -3.04 12.60 8.99
N PHE A 132 -2.86 11.40 8.43
CA PHE A 132 -1.57 10.89 7.95
C PHE A 132 -1.41 10.92 6.42
N GLY A 133 -2.47 11.25 5.71
CA GLY A 133 -2.53 11.15 4.26
C GLY A 133 -2.95 9.77 3.76
N PRO A 134 -3.13 9.63 2.44
CA PRO A 134 -3.35 8.33 1.82
C PRO A 134 -2.03 7.61 1.54
N ASN A 135 -2.11 6.29 1.35
CA ASN A 135 -0.97 5.51 0.88
C ASN A 135 -0.65 5.88 -0.58
N MET A 136 0.63 6.12 -0.87
CA MET A 136 1.17 6.63 -2.14
C MET A 136 1.75 5.54 -3.04
N ILE A 137 1.61 4.25 -2.71
CA ILE A 137 2.28 3.15 -3.43
C ILE A 137 1.88 3.08 -4.90
N LEU A 138 0.59 3.22 -5.22
CA LEU A 138 0.13 3.23 -6.61
C LEU A 138 0.62 4.48 -7.36
N ALA A 139 0.65 5.63 -6.69
CA ALA A 139 1.20 6.86 -7.27
C ALA A 139 2.69 6.69 -7.59
N LYS A 140 3.47 6.11 -6.68
CA LYS A 140 4.88 5.78 -6.89
C LYS A 140 5.08 4.82 -8.07
N GLU A 141 4.34 3.72 -8.10
CA GLU A 141 4.42 2.74 -9.19
C GLU A 141 4.05 3.36 -10.56
N LEU A 142 3.12 4.32 -10.60
CA LEU A 142 2.79 5.09 -11.81
C LEU A 142 3.90 6.07 -12.21
N LEU A 143 4.54 6.75 -11.25
CA LEU A 143 5.69 7.62 -11.52
C LEU A 143 6.87 6.84 -12.11
N GLU A 144 7.11 5.62 -11.65
CA GLU A 144 8.12 4.71 -12.20
C GLU A 144 7.83 4.29 -13.65
N LYS A 145 6.56 4.37 -14.08
CA LYS A 145 6.14 4.20 -15.48
C LYS A 145 6.13 5.51 -16.27
N GLY A 146 6.47 6.64 -15.64
CA GLY A 146 6.48 7.97 -16.25
C GLY A 146 5.12 8.67 -16.26
N GLU A 147 4.10 8.11 -15.61
CA GLU A 147 2.72 8.60 -15.62
C GLU A 147 2.48 9.75 -14.63
N ARG A 148 3.11 10.89 -14.89
CA ARG A 148 3.15 12.04 -13.97
C ARG A 148 1.82 12.79 -13.86
N GLU A 149 1.15 13.00 -14.98
CA GLU A 149 -0.08 13.80 -15.04
C GLU A 149 -1.19 13.24 -14.13
N ALA A 150 -1.39 11.92 -14.16
CA ALA A 150 -2.37 11.28 -13.29
C ALA A 150 -2.03 11.43 -11.80
N VAL A 151 -0.74 11.42 -11.45
CA VAL A 151 -0.27 11.56 -10.07
C VAL A 151 -0.45 13.00 -9.57
N LEU A 152 -0.18 14.00 -10.41
CA LEU A 152 -0.46 15.40 -10.10
C LEU A 152 -1.96 15.65 -9.88
N GLN A 153 -2.81 15.08 -10.73
CA GLN A 153 -4.27 15.14 -10.54
C GLN A 153 -4.72 14.43 -9.26
N TYR A 154 -4.09 13.32 -8.91
CA TYR A 154 -4.33 12.61 -7.66
C TYR A 154 -3.94 13.45 -6.43
N PHE A 155 -2.78 14.12 -6.43
CA PHE A 155 -2.40 15.04 -5.35
C PHE A 155 -3.42 16.16 -5.15
N LYS A 156 -3.89 16.75 -6.25
CA LYS A 156 -4.97 17.76 -6.20
C LYS A 156 -6.23 17.19 -5.56
N LYS A 157 -6.62 15.94 -5.89
CA LYS A 157 -7.77 15.29 -5.25
C LYS A 157 -7.55 15.02 -3.76
N CYS A 158 -6.35 14.57 -3.37
CA CYS A 158 -6.01 14.32 -1.97
C CYS A 158 -6.05 15.59 -1.11
N SER A 159 -5.68 16.74 -1.68
CA SER A 159 -5.72 18.04 -0.98
C SER A 159 -7.11 18.42 -0.46
N ARG A 160 -8.19 17.79 -0.96
CA ARG A 160 -9.56 18.03 -0.48
C ARG A 160 -9.76 17.53 0.95
N PHE A 161 -9.14 16.40 1.31
CA PHE A 161 -9.34 15.75 2.61
C PHE A 161 -8.08 15.76 3.49
N TRP A 162 -6.88 15.71 2.91
CA TRP A 162 -5.63 15.75 3.66
C TRP A 162 -5.13 17.20 3.82
N LYS A 163 -5.75 17.92 4.77
CA LYS A 163 -5.43 19.34 5.07
C LYS A 163 -4.15 19.49 5.90
N GLY A 164 -3.86 18.51 6.73
CA GLY A 164 -2.67 18.47 7.58
C GLY A 164 -1.45 17.90 6.87
N SER A 165 -1.31 18.10 5.56
CA SER A 165 -0.18 17.54 4.81
C SER A 165 1.11 18.36 4.97
N HIS A 166 1.26 19.22 5.98
CA HIS A 166 2.45 20.04 6.31
C HIS A 166 3.37 20.51 5.15
N GLY A 167 2.83 20.82 3.96
CA GLY A 167 3.60 21.12 2.75
C GLY A 167 4.01 19.94 1.86
N GLU A 168 3.88 18.69 2.30
CA GLU A 168 4.22 17.45 1.57
C GLU A 168 3.62 17.41 0.17
N LEU A 169 2.30 17.57 0.02
CA LEU A 169 1.66 17.56 -1.32
C LEU A 169 2.22 18.65 -2.26
N GLY A 170 2.56 19.82 -1.72
CA GLY A 170 3.15 20.91 -2.50
C GLY A 170 4.58 20.61 -2.94
N GLU A 171 5.37 20.02 -2.05
CA GLU A 171 6.75 19.63 -2.33
C GLU A 171 6.82 18.45 -3.31
N TRP A 172 6.00 17.42 -3.11
CA TRP A 172 5.88 16.29 -4.03
C TRP A 172 5.38 16.72 -5.41
N THR A 173 4.49 17.71 -5.49
CA THR A 173 4.05 18.30 -6.77
C THR A 173 5.24 18.87 -7.55
N LYS A 174 6.07 19.72 -6.91
CA LYS A 174 7.26 20.31 -7.56
C LYS A 174 8.24 19.26 -8.05
N GLN A 175 8.49 18.23 -7.24
CA GLN A 175 9.39 17.14 -7.60
C GLN A 175 8.88 16.37 -8.82
N VAL A 176 7.59 16.04 -8.87
CA VAL A 176 6.97 15.36 -10.01
C VAL A 176 7.02 16.23 -11.28
N GLU A 177 6.73 17.53 -11.17
CA GLU A 177 6.85 18.50 -12.27
C GLU A 177 8.30 18.61 -12.79
N ALA A 178 9.30 18.52 -11.90
CA ALA A 178 10.71 18.47 -12.25
C ALA A 178 11.17 17.11 -12.80
N GLY A 179 10.26 16.16 -13.01
CA GLY A 179 10.57 14.84 -13.55
C GLY A 179 11.05 13.82 -12.52
N GLN A 180 11.07 14.17 -11.23
CA GLN A 180 11.56 13.34 -10.14
C GLN A 180 10.44 12.45 -9.57
N THR A 181 10.82 11.40 -8.83
CA THR A 181 9.90 10.61 -8.01
C THR A 181 10.11 11.00 -6.55
N PRO A 182 9.08 11.55 -5.87
CA PRO A 182 9.23 11.93 -4.47
C PRO A 182 9.52 10.74 -3.56
N ASP A 183 10.25 11.01 -2.49
CA ASP A 183 10.27 10.11 -1.35
C ASP A 183 8.99 10.29 -0.54
N PHE A 184 8.08 9.32 -0.67
CA PHE A 184 6.80 9.31 0.04
C PHE A 184 6.92 8.81 1.49
N GLY A 185 8.10 8.31 1.91
CA GLY A 185 8.36 7.90 3.29
C GLY A 185 7.31 6.94 3.84
N ALA A 186 6.71 7.32 4.99
CA ALA A 186 5.73 6.50 5.69
C ALA A 186 4.44 6.25 4.90
N ASN A 187 4.09 7.11 3.92
CA ASN A 187 2.93 6.91 3.05
C ASN A 187 3.08 5.71 2.10
N LEU A 188 4.16 4.92 2.19
CA LEU A 188 4.30 3.66 1.46
C LEU A 188 4.04 2.41 2.31
N LEU A 189 3.81 2.57 3.62
CA LEU A 189 3.96 1.46 4.59
C LEU A 189 2.67 0.91 5.19
N TYR A 190 1.58 1.68 5.19
CA TYR A 190 0.32 1.36 5.88
C TYR A 190 -0.82 0.99 4.94
#